data_AF-A0A2X4U7A9-F1
#
_entry.id   AF-A0A2X4U7A9-F1
#
_cell.length_a   1.000
_cell.length_b   1.000
_cell.length_c   1.000
_cell.angle_alpha   90.00
_cell.angle_beta   90.00
_cell.angle_gamma   90.00
#
_symmetry.space_group_name_H-M   'P 1'
#
loop_
_entity.id
_entity.type
_entity.pdbx_description
1 polymer ?
#
loop_
_entity_poly.entity_id
_entity_poly.type
_entity_poly.pdbx_seq_one_letter_code
_entity_poly.pdbx_strand_id
1 'polypeptide(L)' 'MHEVEHTPAAAADAMTNDELETAIAALHAREQAFLVVGDAETASNLMRTKFVLLSTLEGRHSGRRATAEKTGLTAA' A
#
# COMPACT_ATOMS: atom_id res chain seq x y z
N MET A 1 7.91 2.25 27.80
CA MET A 1 7.09 1.34 26.98
C MET A 1 6.99 2.01 25.62
N HIS A 2 7.72 1.54 24.61
CA HIS A 2 7.54 2.04 23.25
C HIS A 2 6.22 1.42 22.77
N GLU A 3 5.15 2.20 22.75
CA GLU A 3 4.03 1.87 21.88
C GLU A 3 4.63 1.87 20.48
N VAL A 4 4.75 0.68 19.88
CA VAL A 4 5.02 0.59 18.45
C VAL A 4 3.79 1.25 17.84
N GLU A 5 3.92 2.48 17.35
CA GLU A 5 2.89 3.05 16.49
C GLU A 5 2.69 2.04 15.36
N HIS A 6 1.57 1.32 15.39
CA HIS A 6 1.15 0.43 14.32
C HIS A 6 0.72 1.31 13.16
N THR A 7 1.70 1.92 12.50
CA THR A 7 1.48 2.75 11.33
C THR A 7 1.05 1.86 10.17
N PRO A 8 0.18 2.34 9.28
CA PRO A 8 -0.21 1.60 8.07
C PRO A 8 0.99 1.16 7.22
N ALA A 9 2.09 1.91 7.26
CA ALA A 9 3.32 1.59 6.54
C ALA A 9 4.01 0.34 7.11
N ALA A 10 4.18 0.25 8.43
CA ALA A 10 4.80 -0.91 9.07
C ALA A 10 3.96 -2.19 8.88
N ALA A 11 2.63 -2.06 8.94
CA ALA A 11 1.72 -3.16 8.62
C ALA A 11 1.82 -3.57 7.15
N ALA A 12 1.84 -2.58 6.23
CA ALA A 12 2.01 -2.82 4.80
C ALA A 12 3.32 -3.57 4.50
N ASP A 13 4.43 -3.19 5.13
CA ASP A 13 5.75 -3.81 4.91
C ASP A 13 5.78 -5.31 5.26
N ALA A 14 4.97 -5.75 6.22
CA ALA A 14 4.87 -7.15 6.61
C ALA A 14 3.97 -7.99 5.68
N MET A 15 3.10 -7.35 4.89
CA MET A 15 2.16 -8.03 3.99
C MET A 15 2.85 -8.43 2.67
N THR A 16 2.38 -9.51 2.04
CA THR A 16 2.73 -9.87 0.67
C THR A 16 2.06 -8.94 -0.35
N ASN A 17 2.53 -8.95 -1.60
CA ASN A 17 1.93 -8.09 -2.65
C ASN A 17 0.44 -8.39 -2.87
N ASP A 18 0.06 -9.67 -2.92
CA ASP A 18 -1.34 -10.07 -3.11
C ASP A 18 -2.24 -9.63 -1.93
N GLU A 19 -1.71 -9.69 -0.71
CA GLU A 19 -2.40 -9.18 0.48
C GLU A 19 -2.55 -7.66 0.44
N LEU A 20 -1.53 -6.92 -0.02
CA LEU A 20 -1.62 -5.47 -0.24
C LEU A 20 -2.68 -5.14 -1.29
N GLU A 21 -2.66 -5.80 -2.43
CA GLU A 21 -3.63 -5.58 -3.51
C GLU A 21 -5.07 -5.84 -3.03
N THR A 22 -5.27 -6.92 -2.29
CA THR A 22 -6.57 -7.26 -1.67
C THR A 22 -7.00 -6.18 -0.67
N ALA A 23 -6.10 -5.72 0.21
CA ALA A 23 -6.40 -4.70 1.19
C ALA A 23 -6.72 -3.34 0.54
N ILE A 24 -6.00 -2.97 -0.52
CA ILE A 24 -6.25 -1.75 -1.30
C ILE A 24 -7.65 -1.80 -1.93
N ALA A 25 -8.04 -2.94 -2.54
CA ALA A 25 -9.37 -3.11 -3.13
C ALA A 25 -10.47 -3.01 -2.08
N ALA A 26 -10.30 -3.67 -0.93
CA ALA A 26 -11.25 -3.60 0.19
C ALA A 26 -11.38 -2.18 0.76
N LEU A 27 -10.26 -1.47 0.92
CA LEU A 27 -10.26 -0.07 1.37
C LEU A 27 -10.97 0.83 0.36
N HIS A 28 -10.76 0.62 -0.93
CA HIS A 28 -11.41 1.41 -1.96
C HIS A 28 -12.93 1.21 -1.99
N ALA A 29 -13.41 -0.03 -1.83
CA ALA A 29 -14.84 -0.31 -1.74
C ALA A 29 -15.48 0.37 -0.51
N ARG A 30 -14.78 0.36 0.63
CA ARG A 30 -15.25 1.01 1.87
C ARG A 30 -15.24 2.54 1.75
N GLU A 31 -14.18 3.11 1.19
CA GLU A 31 -14.08 4.54 0.89
C GLU A 31 -15.26 5.01 0.03
N GLN A 32 -15.59 4.28 -1.05
CA GLN A 32 -16.74 4.62 -1.90
C GLN A 32 -18.05 4.59 -1.11
N ALA A 33 -18.25 3.60 -0.22
CA ALA A 33 -19.45 3.53 0.61
C ALA A 33 -19.58 4.77 1.52
N PHE A 34 -18.48 5.25 2.10
CA PHE A 34 -18.48 6.46 2.93
C PHE A 34 -18.71 7.75 2.11
N LEU A 35 -18.17 7.82 0.90
CA LEU A 35 -18.45 8.92 -0.03
C LEU A 35 -19.94 8.98 -0.40
N VAL A 36 -20.59 7.84 -0.64
CA VAL A 36 -22.02 7.75 -0.98
C VAL A 36 -22.90 8.27 0.15
N VAL A 37 -22.57 7.97 1.41
CA VAL A 37 -23.33 8.46 2.58
C VAL A 37 -22.93 9.86 3.02
N GLY A 38 -21.98 10.51 2.33
CA GLY A 38 -21.54 11.88 2.61
C GLY A 38 -20.56 12.02 3.78
N ASP A 39 -20.00 10.92 4.28
CA ASP A 39 -18.99 10.94 5.34
C ASP A 39 -17.59 11.17 4.74
N ALA A 40 -17.29 12.43 4.47
CA ALA A 40 -16.04 12.85 3.86
C ALA A 40 -14.82 12.66 4.78
N GLU A 41 -15.00 12.73 6.11
CA GLU A 41 -13.92 12.55 7.07
C GLU A 41 -13.44 11.10 7.08
N THR A 42 -14.37 10.15 7.22
CA THR A 42 -14.04 8.72 7.18
C THR A 42 -13.48 8.32 5.82
N ALA A 43 -14.05 8.82 4.72
CA ALA A 43 -13.53 8.58 3.37
C ALA A 43 -12.09 9.11 3.21
N SER A 44 -11.79 10.31 3.70
CA SER A 44 -10.44 10.91 3.65
C SER A 44 -9.41 10.12 4.46
N ASN A 45 -9.81 9.63 5.64
CA ASN A 45 -8.94 8.77 6.46
C ASN A 45 -8.62 7.44 5.75
N LEU A 46 -9.62 6.80 5.14
CA LEU A 46 -9.43 5.58 4.34
C LEU A 46 -8.56 5.83 3.10
N MET A 47 -8.75 6.97 2.42
CA MET A 47 -7.94 7.39 1.29
C MET A 47 -6.45 7.52 1.69
N ARG A 48 -6.16 8.13 2.84
CA ARG A 48 -4.78 8.27 3.35
C ARG A 48 -4.14 6.91 3.61
N THR A 49 -4.86 5.98 4.24
CA THR A 49 -4.37 4.62 4.47
C THR A 49 -4.13 3.87 3.16
N LYS A 50 -5.06 3.99 2.20
CA LYS A 50 -4.92 3.39 0.87
C LYS A 50 -3.70 3.94 0.11
N PHE A 51 -3.43 5.25 0.23
CA PHE A 51 -2.26 5.88 -0.38
C PHE A 51 -0.96 5.29 0.15
N VAL A 52 -0.84 5.08 1.47
CA VAL A 52 0.35 4.45 2.06
C VAL A 52 0.57 3.05 1.50
N LEU A 53 -0.48 2.23 1.40
CA LEU A 53 -0.39 0.88 0.84
C LEU A 53 0.01 0.89 -0.63
N LEU A 54 -0.56 1.79 -1.44
CA LEU A 54 -0.19 1.96 -2.84
C LEU A 54 1.28 2.35 -2.99
N SER A 55 1.77 3.32 -2.21
CA SER A 55 3.18 3.72 -2.24
C SER A 55 4.13 2.59 -1.84
N THR A 56 3.75 1.75 -0.86
CA THR A 56 4.53 0.56 -0.50
C THR A 56 4.57 -0.44 -1.65
N LEU A 57 3.43 -0.73 -2.30
CA LEU A 57 3.36 -1.67 -3.43
C LEU A 57 4.18 -1.17 -4.64
N GLU A 58 4.06 0.13 -4.97
CA GLU A 58 4.84 0.78 -6.02
C GLU A 58 6.34 0.76 -5.73
N GLY A 59 6.74 1.00 -4.48
CA GLY A 59 8.12 0.91 -4.04
C GLY A 59 8.71 -0.50 -4.26
N ARG A 60 7.94 -1.54 -3.97
CA ARG A 60 8.35 -2.94 -4.19
C ARG A 60 8.48 -3.28 -5.66
N HIS A 61 7.55 -2.83 -6.50
CA HIS A 61 7.62 -3.03 -7.95
C HIS A 61 8.82 -2.29 -8.56
N SER A 62 9.12 -1.09 -8.07
CA SER A 62 10.29 -0.31 -8.50
C SER A 62 11.61 -0.94 -8.06
N GLY A 63 11.68 -1.47 -6.83
CA GLY A 63 12.85 -2.21 -6.33
C GLY A 63 13.10 -3.54 -7.07
N ARG A 64 12.04 -4.23 -7.48
CA ARG A 64 12.12 -5.42 -8.36
C ARG A 64 12.62 -5.07 -9.77
N ARG A 65 12.28 -3.89 -10.30
CA ARG A 65 12.84 -3.38 -11.56
C ARG A 65 14.35 -3.11 -11.45
N ALA A 66 14.79 -2.47 -10.37
CA ALA A 66 16.21 -2.16 -10.17
C ALA A 66 17.09 -3.43 -10.00
N THR A 67 16.54 -4.49 -9.40
CA THR A 67 17.25 -5.78 -9.28
C THR A 67 17.28 -6.55 -10.60
N ALA A 68 16.21 -6.51 -11.40
CA ALA A 68 16.19 -7.11 -12.74
C ALA A 68 17.15 -6.42 -13.73
N GLU A 69 17.29 -5.09 -13.66
CA GLU A 69 18.25 -4.33 -14.48
C GLU A 69 19.71 -4.64 -14.08
N LYS A 70 19.99 -4.93 -12.80
CA LYS A 70 21.34 -5.28 -12.33
C LYS A 70 21.79 -6.70 -12.71
N THR A 71 20.86 -7.63 -12.90
CA THR A 71 21.16 -9.03 -13.28
C THR A 71 21.28 -9.27 -14.79
N GLY A 72 20.94 -8.28 -15.62
CA GLY A 72 21.01 -8.38 -17.09
C GLY A 72 22.36 -7.99 -17.72
N LEU A 73 23.34 -7.52 -16.93
CA LEU A 73 24.60 -6.94 -17.45
C LEU A 73 25.86 -7.81 -17.19
N THR A 74 25.71 -9.09 -16.90
CA THR A 74 26.85 -10.02 -16.72
C THR A 74 26.76 -11.22 -17.66
N ALA A 75 26.42 -10.99 -18.93
CA ALA A 75 26.51 -11.98 -19.99
C ALA A 75 26.83 -11.30 -21.33
N ALA A 76 28.07 -10.83 -21.49
CA ALA A 76 28.75 -10.65 -22.77
C ALA A 76 30.26 -10.51 -22.52
#